data_AF-A0A2I0L8R2-F1
#
_entry.id   AF-A0A2I0L8R2-F1
#
_cell.length_a   1.000
_cell.length_b   1.000
_cell.length_c   1.000
_cell.angle_alpha   90.00
_cell.angle_beta   90.00
_cell.angle_gamma   90.00
#
_symmetry.space_group_name_H-M   'P 1'
#
loop_
_entity.id
_entity.type
_entity.pdbx_description
1 polymer ?
#
loop_
_entity_poly.entity_id
_entity_poly.type
_entity_poly.pdbx_seq_one_letter_code
_entity_poly.pdbx_strand_id
1 'polypeptide(L)'
;EMQDNFVVKPRLVTSLTQKELHERIVQISPTNNFRTHGHTIALTESGKIYAFGMGDKGQLGTKLPSGQSRRTQPKRVNIDLS
;
A
#
# COMPACT_ATOMS: atom_id res chain seq x y z
N GLU A 1 20.92 6.45 -12.50
CA GLU A 1 21.36 5.67 -11.32
C GLU A 1 20.14 5.23 -10.53
N MET A 2 19.96 3.93 -10.31
CA MET A 2 18.96 3.43 -9.37
C MET A 2 19.50 3.69 -7.97
N GLN A 3 18.84 4.55 -7.20
CA GLN A 3 19.23 4.78 -5.80
C GLN A 3 18.96 3.50 -5.01
N ASP A 4 20.03 2.78 -4.68
CA ASP A 4 20.05 1.61 -3.79
C ASP A 4 19.61 2.03 -2.38
N ASN A 5 18.29 2.04 -2.17
CA ASN A 5 17.68 2.05 -0.85
C ASN A 5 17.08 0.65 -0.56
N PHE A 6 17.83 -0.40 -0.87
CA PHE A 6 17.44 -1.76 -0.52
C PHE A 6 17.48 -1.91 1.00
N VAL A 7 16.29 -1.93 1.60
CA VAL A 7 16.10 -2.23 3.01
C VAL A 7 16.28 -3.75 3.19
N VAL A 8 17.53 -4.17 3.41
CA VAL A 8 17.92 -5.58 3.61
C VAL A 8 17.51 -6.16 4.96
N LYS A 9 17.04 -5.33 5.89
CA LYS A 9 16.50 -5.74 7.20
C LYS A 9 15.02 -5.41 7.26
N PRO A 10 14.13 -6.35 7.62
CA PRO A 10 12.71 -6.07 7.79
C PRO A 10 12.48 -4.83 8.68
N ARG A 11 11.57 -3.95 8.26
CA ARG A 11 11.15 -2.76 9.03
C ARG A 11 9.65 -2.80 9.26
N LEU A 12 9.24 -2.39 10.46
CA LEU A 12 7.83 -2.24 10.78
C LEU A 12 7.23 -1.07 10.00
N VAL A 13 6.12 -1.32 9.30
CA VAL A 13 5.32 -0.28 8.64
C VAL A 13 4.36 0.30 9.67
N THR A 14 4.81 1.34 10.38
CA THR A 14 4.06 1.92 11.52
C THR A 14 2.67 2.40 11.14
N SER A 15 2.49 2.93 9.93
CA SER A 15 1.21 3.39 9.37
C SER A 15 0.16 2.29 9.17
N LEU A 16 0.55 1.01 9.27
CA LEU A 16 -0.35 -0.15 9.21
C LEU A 16 -0.51 -0.85 10.57
N THR A 17 0.05 -0.29 11.64
CA THR A 17 -0.06 -0.91 12.96
C THR A 17 -1.45 -0.74 13.55
N GLN A 18 -1.83 -1.69 14.41
CA GLN A 18 -3.07 -1.60 15.19
C GLN A 18 -3.15 -0.31 16.01
N LYS A 19 -2.01 0.21 16.47
CA LYS A 19 -1.96 1.48 17.20
C LYS A 19 -2.43 2.66 16.35
N GLU A 20 -2.00 2.73 15.09
CA GLU A 20 -2.33 3.85 14.21
C GLU A 20 -3.71 3.68 13.55
N LEU A 21 -4.05 2.45 13.14
CA LEU A 21 -5.30 2.17 12.42
C LEU A 21 -6.48 1.84 13.33
N HIS A 22 -6.23 1.51 14.61
CA HIS A 22 -7.20 0.88 15.52
C HIS A 22 -7.79 -0.43 14.95
N GLU A 23 -7.01 -1.11 14.10
CA GLU A 23 -7.42 -2.27 13.30
C GLU A 23 -6.25 -3.23 13.13
N ARG A 24 -6.52 -4.53 13.14
CA ARG A 24 -5.50 -5.54 12.80
C ARG A 24 -5.46 -5.81 11.30
N ILE A 25 -4.26 -5.81 10.72
CA ILE A 25 -4.02 -6.34 9.37
C ILE A 25 -4.03 -7.87 9.43
N VAL A 26 -4.87 -8.50 8.60
CA VAL A 26 -5.04 -9.96 8.54
C VAL A 26 -4.52 -10.56 7.24
N GLN A 27 -4.39 -9.77 6.18
CA GLN A 27 -3.85 -10.23 4.90
C GLN A 27 -3.06 -9.11 4.20
N ILE A 28 -1.98 -9.49 3.52
CA ILE A 28 -1.15 -8.61 2.70
C ILE A 28 -0.97 -9.28 1.33
N SER A 29 -1.22 -8.54 0.25
CA SER A 29 -1.01 -8.96 -1.13
C SER A 29 -0.02 -8.00 -1.80
N PRO A 30 1.28 -8.36 -1.90
CA PRO A 30 2.26 -7.59 -2.63
C PRO A 30 2.30 -8.02 -4.11
N THR A 31 2.72 -7.10 -4.99
CA THR A 31 3.12 -7.46 -6.36
C THR A 31 4.64 -7.51 -6.50
N ASN A 32 5.15 -8.58 -7.11
CA ASN A 32 6.58 -8.84 -7.28
C ASN A 32 7.06 -8.46 -8.69
N ASN A 33 7.00 -7.19 -9.07
CA ASN A 33 7.56 -6.76 -10.36
C ASN A 33 8.82 -5.89 -10.17
N PHE A 34 9.97 -6.47 -10.49
CA PHE A 34 11.28 -5.82 -10.43
C PHE A 34 11.47 -4.71 -11.47
N ARG A 35 10.59 -4.62 -12.47
CA ARG A 35 10.60 -3.62 -13.55
C ARG A 35 9.50 -2.57 -13.40
N THR A 36 9.25 -2.09 -12.18
CA THR A 36 8.62 -0.76 -11.92
C THR A 36 7.10 -0.64 -11.80
N HIS A 37 6.34 -1.59 -11.24
CA HIS A 37 4.91 -1.31 -10.91
C HIS A 37 4.42 -1.95 -9.61
N GLY A 38 5.33 -2.15 -8.65
CA GLY A 38 5.01 -2.73 -7.35
C GLY A 38 3.97 -1.89 -6.59
N HIS A 39 2.91 -2.56 -6.19
CA HIS A 39 1.89 -2.07 -5.28
C HIS A 39 1.55 -3.16 -4.26
N THR A 40 1.00 -2.71 -3.14
CA THR A 40 0.62 -3.57 -2.02
C THR A 40 -0.81 -3.24 -1.62
N ILE A 41 -1.59 -4.30 -1.41
CA ILE A 41 -2.92 -4.23 -0.82
C ILE A 41 -2.88 -4.90 0.55
N ALA A 42 -3.50 -4.27 1.55
CA ALA A 42 -3.64 -4.79 2.90
C ALA A 42 -5.11 -4.79 3.32
N LEU A 43 -5.55 -5.88 3.96
CA LEU A 43 -6.91 -6.10 4.45
C LEU A 43 -6.91 -6.09 5.97
N THR A 44 -7.81 -5.32 6.58
CA THR A 44 -8.06 -5.36 8.02
C THR A 44 -9.06 -6.46 8.40
N GLU A 45 -9.08 -6.85 9.67
CA GLU A 45 -10.07 -7.78 10.22
C GLU A 45 -11.52 -7.30 10.05
N SER A 46 -11.76 -5.98 10.04
CA SER A 46 -13.06 -5.36 9.77
C SER A 46 -13.41 -5.24 8.28
N GLY A 47 -12.61 -5.80 7.37
CA GLY A 47 -12.87 -5.76 5.93
C GLY A 47 -12.44 -4.46 5.24
N LYS A 48 -11.68 -3.57 5.90
CA LYS A 48 -11.18 -2.33 5.26
C LYS A 48 -9.95 -2.64 4.41
N ILE A 49 -9.90 -2.05 3.22
CA ILE A 49 -8.79 -2.19 2.28
C ILE A 49 -7.89 -0.95 2.32
N TYR A 50 -6.58 -1.17 2.35
CA TYR A 50 -5.55 -0.15 2.22
C TYR A 50 -4.64 -0.46 1.04
N ALA A 51 -4.34 0.54 0.21
CA ALA A 51 -3.50 0.40 -0.98
C ALA A 51 -2.35 1.42 -0.98
N PHE A 52 -1.16 0.98 -1.39
CA PHE A 52 0.03 1.82 -1.57
C PHE A 52 1.01 1.23 -2.59
N GLY A 53 2.00 2.01 -2.99
CA GLY A 53 2.93 1.72 -4.07
C GLY A 53 2.56 2.47 -5.35
N MET A 54 2.91 1.90 -6.50
CA MET A 54 2.61 2.49 -7.81
C MET A 54 1.10 2.59 -8.03
N GLY A 55 0.63 3.68 -8.65
CA GLY A 55 -0.80 3.95 -8.87
C GLY A 55 -1.13 4.69 -10.17
N ASP A 56 -0.14 4.95 -11.02
CA ASP A 56 -0.25 5.71 -12.27
C ASP A 56 -1.09 5.03 -13.36
N LYS A 57 -1.44 3.75 -13.18
CA LYS A 57 -2.37 2.98 -14.01
C LYS A 57 -3.70 2.67 -13.32
N GLY A 58 -3.96 3.26 -12.14
CA GLY A 58 -5.19 3.07 -11.38
C GLY A 58 -5.22 1.83 -10.48
N GLN A 59 -4.13 1.08 -10.38
CA GLN A 59 -4.04 -0.18 -9.60
C GLN A 59 -4.32 -0.04 -8.10
N LEU A 60 -4.26 1.18 -7.55
CA LEU A 60 -4.58 1.43 -6.13
C LEU A 60 -6.09 1.62 -5.88
N GLY A 61 -6.92 1.70 -6.92
CA GLY A 61 -8.36 1.96 -6.79
C GLY A 61 -8.69 3.33 -6.16
N THR A 62 -7.73 4.26 -6.11
CA THR A 62 -7.91 5.61 -5.57
C THR A 62 -7.24 6.66 -6.46
N LYS A 63 -7.79 7.88 -6.49
CA LYS A 63 -7.16 9.00 -7.18
C LYS A 63 -5.80 9.32 -6.56
N LEU A 64 -4.81 9.61 -7.40
CA LEU A 64 -3.51 10.14 -6.98
C LEU A 64 -3.54 11.68 -6.90
N PRO A 65 -2.73 12.30 -6.02
CA PRO A 65 -2.49 13.73 -6.11
C PRO A 65 -1.86 14.10 -7.46
N SER A 66 -2.16 15.31 -7.95
CA SER A 66 -1.62 15.81 -9.23
C SER A 66 -0.09 15.71 -9.26
N GLY A 67 0.44 15.19 -10.37
CA GLY A 67 1.88 15.00 -10.56
C GLY A 67 2.50 13.82 -9.81
N GLN A 68 1.71 13.00 -9.10
CA GLN A 68 2.20 11.78 -8.47
C GLN A 68 1.85 10.52 -9.28
N SER A 69 2.79 9.59 -9.37
CA SER A 69 2.59 8.26 -9.98
C SER A 69 2.42 7.14 -8.95
N ARG A 70 2.58 7.44 -7.66
CA ARG A 70 2.60 6.43 -6.58
C ARG A 70 2.14 7.02 -5.24
N ARG A 71 1.63 6.17 -4.35
CA ARG A 71 1.42 6.48 -2.93
C ARG A 71 2.48 5.79 -2.08
N THR A 72 3.26 6.56 -1.33
CA THR A 72 4.23 6.00 -0.37
C THR A 72 3.57 5.53 0.92
N GLN A 73 2.42 6.12 1.27
CA GLN A 73 1.67 5.79 2.46
C GLN A 73 0.41 4.98 2.09
N PRO A 74 0.05 3.97 2.90
CA PRO A 74 -1.23 3.28 2.78
C PRO A 74 -2.39 4.25 2.79
N LYS A 75 -3.27 4.14 1.79
CA LYS A 75 -4.52 4.90 1.73
C LYS A 75 -5.69 3.94 1.77
N ARG A 76 -6.67 4.23 2.62
CA ARG A 76 -7.95 3.51 2.64
C ARG A 76 -8.62 3.66 1.27
N VAL A 77 -8.96 2.52 0.67
CA VAL A 77 -9.75 2.45 -0.55
C VAL A 77 -11.22 2.40 -0.14
N ASN A 78 -12.05 3.30 -0.70
CA ASN A 78 -13.47 3.35 -0.39
C ASN A 78 -14.22 2.36 -1.27
N ILE A 79 -14.23 1.09 -0.86
CA ILE A 79 -14.95 0.00 -1.51
C ILE A 79 -15.97 -0.51 -0.51
N ASP A 80 -17.20 -0.68 -0.99
CA ASP A 80 -18.23 -1.42 -0.29
C ASP A 80 -18.08 -2.90 -0.65
N LEU A 81 -17.84 -3.74 0.35
CA LEU A 81 -17.73 -5.19 0.22
C LEU A 81 -18.97 -5.91 0.80
N SER A 82 -19.99 -5.14 1.21
CA SER A 82 -21.26 -5.69 1.70
C SER A 82 -22.13 -6.25 0.58
#